data_AF-A0A521TW02-F1
#
_entry.id   AF-A0A521TW02-F1
#
_cell.length_a   1.000
_cell.length_b   1.000
_cell.length_c   1.000
_cell.angle_alpha   90.00
_cell.angle_beta   90.00
_cell.angle_gamma   90.00
#
_symmetry.space_group_name_H-M   'P 1'
#
loop_
_entity.id
_entity.type
_entity.pdbx_description
1 polymer ?
#
loop_
_entity_poly.entity_id
_entity_poly.type
_entity_poly.pdbx_seq_one_letter_code
_entity_poly.pdbx_strand_id
1 'polypeptide(L)'
;MTGGVAAGGAPARPDAAAPPPRAAPCRSDRAAGLVVAAALVIACPSASPARPPDAGHPLPRVAGPSFRRDIAPVLDLHCASAEGCHGDRPTDSVELDLRPAVSWHALVGRRSIIRDGGQLVAPGDAARSFLLAKLTGELRYGEGKPMPLDPQTGAPPARNPLDPAFVDGVLRPWIARGAPED
;
A
#
# COMPACT_ATOMS: atom_id res chain seq x y z
N MET A 1 29.99 24.17 56.13
CA MET A 1 29.04 24.93 55.29
C MET A 1 28.14 23.93 54.62
N THR A 2 26.93 23.79 55.14
CA THR A 2 25.90 22.79 54.77
C THR A 2 25.04 23.34 53.65
N GLY A 3 25.11 22.74 52.45
CA GLY A 3 24.27 23.10 51.30
C GLY A 3 23.12 22.11 51.14
N GLY A 4 21.89 22.61 51.28
CA GLY A 4 20.64 21.85 51.28
C GLY A 4 20.21 21.34 49.90
N VAL A 5 19.54 20.18 49.92
CA VAL A 5 18.93 19.52 48.76
C VAL A 5 17.51 20.06 48.59
N ALA A 6 17.22 20.70 47.46
CA ALA A 6 15.88 21.13 47.10
C ALA A 6 15.14 19.99 46.38
N ALA A 7 14.08 19.48 47.01
CA ALA A 7 13.15 18.53 46.41
C ALA A 7 12.21 19.27 45.45
N GLY A 8 12.35 19.04 44.15
CA GLY A 8 11.43 19.52 43.12
C GLY A 8 10.19 18.63 43.04
N GLY A 9 9.02 19.20 43.33
CA GLY A 9 7.73 18.54 43.23
C GLY A 9 7.33 18.26 41.78
N ALA A 10 6.78 17.08 41.53
CA ALA A 10 6.22 16.70 40.24
C ALA A 10 4.88 17.43 39.98
N PRO A 11 4.63 17.96 38.77
CA PRO A 11 3.35 18.55 38.43
C PRO A 11 2.25 17.48 38.29
N ALA A 12 1.05 17.82 38.77
CA ALA A 12 -0.15 17.01 38.71
C ALA A 12 -0.56 16.68 37.26
N ARG A 13 -1.04 15.44 37.05
CA ARG A 13 -1.57 14.98 35.77
C ARG A 13 -2.96 15.58 35.53
N PRO A 14 -3.27 16.09 34.32
CA PRO A 14 -4.62 16.52 33.98
C PRO A 14 -5.57 15.32 33.84
N ASP A 15 -6.79 15.51 34.32
CA ASP A 15 -7.88 14.54 34.33
C ASP A 15 -8.24 14.03 32.92
N ALA A 16 -8.40 12.71 32.83
CA ALA A 16 -8.81 12.03 31.61
C ALA A 16 -10.25 12.43 31.23
N ALA A 17 -10.41 13.05 30.07
CA ALA A 17 -11.70 13.35 29.47
C ALA A 17 -12.47 12.05 29.17
N ALA A 18 -13.76 12.05 29.50
CA ALA A 18 -14.67 10.93 29.27
C ALA A 18 -14.84 10.61 27.77
N PRO A 19 -14.99 9.33 27.39
CA PRO A 19 -15.20 8.95 26.00
C PRO A 19 -16.60 9.34 25.50
N PRO A 20 -16.74 9.73 24.22
CA PRO A 20 -18.03 10.09 23.63
C PRO A 20 -18.96 8.86 23.45
N PRO A 21 -20.29 9.07 23.42
CA PRO A 21 -21.26 8.00 23.25
C PRO A 21 -21.18 7.38 21.84
N ARG A 22 -21.34 6.05 21.80
CA ARG A 22 -21.35 5.24 20.57
C ARG A 22 -22.64 5.47 19.78
N ALA A 23 -22.53 5.98 18.56
CA ALA A 23 -23.64 6.05 17.61
C ALA A 23 -23.88 4.68 16.94
N ALA A 24 -25.17 4.32 16.83
CA ALA A 24 -25.70 3.05 16.36
C ALA A 24 -25.54 2.81 14.84
N PRO A 25 -25.62 1.55 14.37
CA PRO A 25 -25.52 1.22 12.95
C PRO A 25 -26.77 1.63 12.14
N CYS A 26 -26.58 2.36 11.05
CA CYS A 26 -27.59 2.55 10.01
C CYS A 26 -27.86 1.21 9.32
N ARG A 27 -29.10 0.74 9.44
CA ARG A 27 -29.64 -0.43 8.74
C ARG A 27 -29.63 -0.21 7.23
N SER A 28 -29.35 -1.31 6.54
CA SER A 28 -29.53 -1.53 5.12
C SER A 28 -31.00 -1.44 4.72
N ASP A 29 -31.29 -0.71 3.65
CA ASP A 29 -32.50 -0.95 2.86
C ASP A 29 -32.09 -1.50 1.49
N ARG A 30 -32.49 -2.75 1.27
CA ARG A 30 -32.45 -3.44 -0.01
C ARG A 30 -33.61 -2.90 -0.85
N ALA A 31 -33.30 -2.17 -1.91
CA ALA A 31 -34.27 -1.90 -2.97
C ALA A 31 -34.08 -2.94 -4.09
N ALA A 32 -34.95 -3.94 -4.09
CA ALA A 32 -35.18 -4.82 -5.21
C ALA A 32 -35.84 -4.02 -6.34
N GLY A 33 -35.15 -3.89 -7.47
CA GLY A 33 -35.65 -3.24 -8.70
C GLY A 33 -35.89 -4.29 -9.80
N LEU A 34 -37.16 -4.43 -10.16
CA LEU A 34 -37.77 -5.41 -11.04
C LEU A 34 -37.62 -5.02 -12.54
N VAL A 35 -37.55 -6.06 -13.39
CA VAL A 35 -37.93 -6.15 -14.83
C VAL A 35 -37.34 -5.14 -15.83
N VAL A 36 -36.56 -5.67 -16.77
CA VAL A 36 -36.56 -5.17 -18.16
C VAL A 36 -36.98 -6.32 -19.07
N ALA A 37 -38.09 -6.09 -19.77
CA ALA A 37 -38.71 -6.99 -20.72
C ALA A 37 -37.89 -7.11 -22.02
N ALA A 38 -37.88 -8.33 -22.55
CA ALA A 38 -37.31 -8.69 -23.83
C ALA A 38 -38.08 -8.05 -25.00
N ALA A 39 -37.33 -7.51 -25.97
CA ALA A 39 -37.82 -7.30 -27.33
C ALA A 39 -36.81 -7.94 -28.29
N LEU A 40 -37.20 -9.09 -28.83
CA LEU A 40 -36.47 -9.89 -29.79
C LEU A 40 -36.75 -9.31 -31.19
N VAL A 41 -35.75 -8.74 -31.86
CA VAL A 41 -35.83 -8.39 -33.28
C VAL A 41 -34.87 -9.31 -34.04
N ILE A 42 -35.45 -10.27 -34.76
CA ILE A 42 -34.78 -11.20 -35.66
C ILE A 42 -34.63 -10.51 -37.02
N ALA A 43 -33.40 -10.26 -37.45
CA ALA A 43 -33.09 -9.82 -38.82
C ALA A 43 -32.13 -10.82 -39.47
N CYS A 44 -32.53 -11.35 -40.64
CA CYS A 44 -31.79 -12.33 -41.42
C CYS A 44 -30.49 -11.74 -42.02
N PRO A 45 -29.41 -12.55 -42.10
CA PRO A 45 -28.07 -12.08 -42.42
C PRO A 45 -27.80 -12.01 -43.93
N SER A 46 -27.30 -10.87 -44.41
CA SER A 46 -26.59 -10.79 -45.69
C SER A 46 -25.12 -11.17 -45.43
N ALA A 47 -24.78 -12.43 -45.71
CA ALA A 47 -23.42 -12.95 -45.58
C ALA A 47 -22.55 -12.49 -46.75
N SER A 48 -21.88 -11.35 -46.59
CA SER A 48 -20.68 -11.04 -47.38
C SER A 48 -19.56 -12.00 -46.96
N PRO A 49 -18.77 -12.56 -47.89
CA PRO A 49 -17.58 -13.34 -47.52
C PRO A 49 -16.62 -12.41 -46.78
N ALA A 50 -16.57 -12.56 -45.46
CA ALA A 50 -15.63 -11.86 -44.62
C ALA A 50 -14.22 -12.27 -45.04
N ARG A 51 -13.46 -11.31 -45.55
CA ARG A 51 -12.02 -11.43 -45.73
C ARG A 51 -11.44 -11.97 -44.42
N PRO A 52 -10.64 -13.05 -44.42
CA PRO A 52 -10.02 -13.51 -43.18
C PRO A 52 -9.31 -12.31 -42.56
N PRO A 53 -9.57 -12.00 -41.27
CA PRO A 53 -8.87 -10.91 -40.61
C PRO A 53 -7.39 -11.19 -40.80
N ASP A 54 -6.70 -10.22 -41.39
CA ASP A 54 -5.25 -10.20 -41.47
C ASP A 54 -4.76 -10.60 -40.09
N ALA A 55 -4.00 -11.70 -39.99
CA ALA A 55 -3.48 -12.21 -38.74
C ALA A 55 -2.43 -11.20 -38.28
N GLY A 56 -2.93 -10.09 -37.73
CA GLY A 56 -2.17 -8.95 -37.32
C GLY A 56 -1.05 -9.46 -36.44
N HIS A 57 0.17 -9.08 -36.81
CA HIS A 57 1.35 -9.36 -36.02
C HIS A 57 1.01 -9.04 -34.55
N PRO A 58 1.08 -9.99 -33.60
CA PRO A 58 0.76 -9.72 -32.22
C PRO A 58 1.63 -8.54 -31.79
N LEU A 59 0.97 -7.41 -31.48
CA LEU A 59 1.70 -6.26 -30.98
C LEU A 59 2.48 -6.74 -29.76
N PRO A 60 3.77 -6.40 -29.64
CA PRO A 60 4.56 -6.78 -28.49
C PRO A 60 3.79 -6.33 -27.24
N ARG A 61 3.41 -7.30 -26.41
CA ARG A 61 2.71 -7.04 -25.16
C ARG A 61 3.66 -6.15 -24.36
N VAL A 62 3.30 -4.89 -24.14
CA VAL A 62 4.13 -3.98 -23.34
C VAL A 62 4.34 -4.69 -22.00
N ALA A 63 5.58 -5.11 -21.74
CA ALA A 63 5.91 -5.74 -20.48
C ALA A 63 5.63 -4.71 -19.39
N GLY A 64 4.70 -5.01 -18.51
CA GLY A 64 4.41 -4.09 -17.41
C GLY A 64 5.58 -4.05 -16.41
N PRO A 65 5.41 -3.31 -15.32
CA PRO A 65 6.41 -3.22 -14.26
C PRO A 65 6.82 -4.58 -13.70
N SER A 66 8.11 -4.80 -13.50
CA SER A 66 8.68 -6.02 -12.90
C SER A 66 9.14 -5.74 -11.47
N PHE A 67 9.00 -6.73 -10.59
CA PHE A 67 9.50 -6.58 -9.23
C PHE A 67 11.01 -6.39 -9.20
N ARG A 68 11.76 -7.29 -9.85
CA ARG A 68 13.22 -7.35 -9.81
C ARG A 68 13.86 -6.15 -10.49
N ARG A 69 13.29 -5.70 -11.62
CA ARG A 69 13.83 -4.58 -12.40
C ARG A 69 13.43 -3.23 -11.84
N ASP A 70 12.15 -3.06 -11.45
CA ASP A 70 11.60 -1.72 -11.23
C ASP A 70 11.33 -1.41 -9.75
N ILE A 71 11.08 -2.42 -8.90
CA ILE A 71 10.65 -2.20 -7.50
C ILE A 71 11.76 -2.51 -6.51
N ALA A 72 12.41 -3.66 -6.62
CA ALA A 72 13.47 -4.08 -5.71
C ALA A 72 14.61 -3.05 -5.61
N PRO A 73 15.09 -2.41 -6.70
CA PRO A 73 16.14 -1.38 -6.60
C PRO A 73 15.69 -0.13 -5.83
N VAL A 74 14.40 0.22 -5.92
CA VAL A 74 13.83 1.37 -5.21
C VAL A 74 13.70 1.06 -3.71
N LEU A 75 13.26 -0.15 -3.36
CA LEU A 75 13.23 -0.62 -1.97
C LEU A 75 14.64 -0.66 -1.37
N ASP A 76 15.62 -1.15 -2.14
CA ASP A 76 17.03 -1.20 -1.72
C ASP A 76 17.58 0.20 -1.46
N LEU A 77 17.40 1.13 -2.41
CA LEU A 77 17.95 2.47 -2.30
C LEU A 77 17.33 3.30 -1.17
N HIS A 78 16.01 3.20 -0.97
CA HIS A 78 15.28 4.11 -0.09
C HIS A 78 14.83 3.49 1.24
N CYS A 79 14.91 2.18 1.40
CA CYS A 79 14.38 1.49 2.59
C CYS A 79 15.36 0.50 3.21
N ALA A 80 16.04 -0.30 2.39
CA ALA A 80 17.00 -1.34 2.82
C ALA A 80 18.46 -0.95 2.63
N SER A 81 18.73 0.34 2.37
CA SER A 81 20.08 0.83 2.18
C SER A 81 20.93 0.60 3.42
N ALA A 82 22.24 0.80 3.30
CA ALA A 82 23.14 0.63 4.44
C ALA A 82 22.68 1.40 5.69
N GLU A 83 22.03 2.55 5.52
CA GLU A 83 21.48 3.43 6.58
C GLU A 83 19.97 3.26 6.79
N GLY A 84 19.32 2.43 5.97
CA GLY A 84 17.89 2.20 6.00
C GLY A 84 17.43 1.35 7.18
N CYS A 85 16.16 1.53 7.56
CA CYS A 85 15.55 0.84 8.70
C CYS A 85 15.07 -0.58 8.38
N HIS A 86 15.08 -0.99 7.11
CA HIS A 86 14.49 -2.24 6.61
C HIS A 86 15.53 -3.12 5.88
N GLY A 87 16.73 -3.23 6.42
CA GLY A 87 17.82 -4.00 5.82
C GLY A 87 18.74 -4.63 6.87
N ASP A 88 20.05 -4.51 6.68
CA ASP A 88 21.07 -5.12 7.56
C ASP A 88 21.15 -4.50 8.96
N ARG A 89 20.56 -3.31 9.15
CA ARG A 89 20.53 -2.59 10.43
C ARG A 89 19.08 -2.25 10.80
N PRO A 90 18.25 -3.25 11.12
CA PRO A 90 16.87 -3.01 11.54
C PRO A 90 16.85 -2.17 12.81
N THR A 91 15.80 -1.37 12.98
CA THR A 91 15.55 -0.71 14.28
C THR A 91 14.89 -1.69 15.24
N ASP A 92 14.98 -1.46 16.56
CA ASP A 92 14.38 -2.32 17.59
C ASP A 92 12.87 -2.53 17.47
N SER A 93 12.20 -1.76 16.61
CA SER A 93 10.76 -1.77 16.39
C SER A 93 10.35 -2.37 15.04
N VAL A 94 11.30 -2.83 14.22
CA VAL A 94 11.06 -3.22 12.83
C VAL A 94 11.87 -4.45 12.43
N GLU A 95 11.19 -5.57 12.16
CA GLU A 95 11.82 -6.83 11.70
C GLU A 95 11.70 -7.06 10.18
N LEU A 96 11.04 -6.16 9.45
CA LEU A 96 10.80 -6.33 8.01
C LEU A 96 12.07 -6.03 7.20
N ASP A 97 12.58 -7.06 6.50
CA ASP A 97 13.74 -6.98 5.61
C ASP A 97 13.30 -6.76 4.15
N LEU A 98 13.77 -5.67 3.55
CA LEU A 98 13.47 -5.25 2.19
C LEU A 98 14.66 -5.34 1.24
N ARG A 99 15.74 -6.04 1.62
CA ARG A 99 16.86 -6.31 0.71
C ARG A 99 16.41 -7.15 -0.50
N PRO A 100 16.99 -6.94 -1.71
CA PRO A 100 16.49 -7.52 -2.96
C PRO A 100 16.28 -9.03 -2.96
N ALA A 101 17.11 -9.79 -2.23
CA ALA A 101 17.06 -11.25 -2.21
C ALA A 101 15.82 -11.81 -1.48
N VAL A 102 15.18 -11.05 -0.60
CA VAL A 102 14.12 -11.54 0.30
C VAL A 102 12.84 -10.70 0.26
N SER A 103 12.92 -9.47 -0.25
CA SER A 103 11.87 -8.47 -0.13
C SER A 103 10.53 -8.89 -0.75
N TRP A 104 10.53 -9.64 -1.86
CA TRP A 104 9.28 -10.12 -2.44
C TRP A 104 8.50 -11.03 -1.47
N HIS A 105 9.17 -12.06 -0.93
CA HIS A 105 8.56 -13.00 0.03
C HIS A 105 8.22 -12.35 1.39
N ALA A 106 8.92 -11.27 1.73
CA ALA A 106 8.66 -10.48 2.92
C ALA A 106 7.42 -9.58 2.78
N LEU A 107 7.06 -9.18 1.55
CA LEU A 107 5.96 -8.24 1.28
C LEU A 107 4.69 -8.93 0.76
N VAL A 108 4.82 -9.76 -0.27
CA VAL A 108 3.68 -10.15 -1.11
C VAL A 108 2.82 -11.19 -0.43
N GLY A 109 1.54 -10.87 -0.24
CA GLY A 109 0.56 -11.73 0.43
C GLY A 109 0.72 -11.81 1.95
N ARG A 110 1.77 -11.21 2.53
CA ARG A 110 2.04 -11.24 3.97
C ARG A 110 1.08 -10.33 4.72
N ARG A 111 0.56 -10.80 5.86
CA ARG A 111 -0.32 -9.99 6.72
C ARG A 111 0.46 -8.82 7.32
N SER A 112 -0.18 -7.66 7.40
CA SER A 112 0.35 -6.56 8.20
C SER A 112 0.09 -6.85 9.68
N ILE A 113 1.11 -6.68 10.53
CA ILE A 113 0.93 -6.72 11.99
C ILE A 113 0.35 -5.41 12.54
N ILE A 114 0.41 -4.33 11.76
CA ILE A 114 -0.06 -2.99 12.15
C ILE A 114 -1.50 -2.76 11.68
N ARG A 115 -1.81 -3.12 10.43
CA ARG A 115 -3.12 -2.91 9.82
C ARG A 115 -3.94 -4.19 9.87
N ASP A 116 -4.91 -4.23 10.77
CA ASP A 116 -5.82 -5.37 10.91
C ASP A 116 -6.56 -5.66 9.59
N GLY A 117 -6.62 -6.94 9.23
CA GLY A 117 -7.20 -7.43 7.97
C GLY A 117 -6.43 -7.04 6.68
N GLY A 118 -5.35 -6.26 6.78
CA GLY A 118 -4.53 -5.81 5.65
C GLY A 118 -3.36 -6.74 5.33
N GLN A 119 -2.86 -6.66 4.09
CA GLN A 119 -1.58 -7.27 3.69
C GLN A 119 -0.54 -6.18 3.46
N LEU A 120 0.75 -6.51 3.61
CA LEU A 120 1.84 -5.59 3.29
C LEU A 120 1.77 -5.19 1.81
N VAL A 121 1.71 -6.20 0.93
CA VAL A 121 1.24 -6.06 -0.45
C VAL A 121 0.14 -7.08 -0.69
N ALA A 122 -1.03 -6.62 -1.16
CA ALA A 122 -2.17 -7.46 -1.51
C ALA A 122 -2.20 -7.68 -3.04
N PRO A 123 -1.83 -8.86 -3.56
CA PRO A 123 -1.88 -9.16 -4.99
C PRO A 123 -3.24 -8.86 -5.61
N GLY A 124 -3.26 -8.06 -6.66
CA GLY A 124 -4.48 -7.69 -7.39
C GLY A 124 -5.32 -6.58 -6.72
N ASP A 125 -4.96 -6.13 -5.51
CA ASP A 125 -5.73 -5.14 -4.76
C ASP A 125 -4.83 -4.06 -4.13
N ALA A 126 -4.64 -2.98 -4.86
CA ALA A 126 -3.88 -1.82 -4.40
C ALA A 126 -4.50 -1.17 -3.15
N ALA A 127 -5.83 -1.13 -3.03
CA ALA A 127 -6.52 -0.48 -1.91
C ALA A 127 -6.32 -1.22 -0.59
N ARG A 128 -6.09 -2.54 -0.64
CA ARG A 128 -5.78 -3.38 0.53
C ARG A 128 -4.29 -3.46 0.88
N SER A 129 -3.42 -2.89 0.05
CA SER A 129 -1.96 -2.96 0.23
C SER A 129 -1.46 -1.91 1.23
N PHE A 130 -0.94 -2.35 2.37
CA PHE A 130 -0.46 -1.45 3.43
C PHE A 130 0.79 -0.66 3.02
N LEU A 131 1.65 -1.24 2.18
CA LEU A 131 2.81 -0.55 1.61
C LEU A 131 2.39 0.73 0.87
N LEU A 132 1.32 0.68 0.06
CA LEU A 132 0.84 1.88 -0.64
C LEU A 132 0.39 2.95 0.35
N ALA A 133 -0.38 2.60 1.36
CA ALA A 133 -0.79 3.56 2.39
C ALA A 133 0.40 4.17 3.15
N LYS A 134 1.45 3.39 3.39
CA LYS A 134 2.70 3.89 3.97
C LYS A 134 3.38 4.92 3.08
N LEU A 135 3.42 4.69 1.77
CA LEU A 135 4.07 5.58 0.80
C LEU A 135 3.24 6.82 0.44
N THR A 136 1.90 6.72 0.47
CA THR A 136 1.00 7.85 0.14
C THR A 136 0.52 8.62 1.35
N GLY A 137 0.73 8.10 2.57
CA GLY A 137 0.26 8.72 3.80
C GLY A 137 -1.22 8.48 4.11
N GLU A 138 -1.88 7.59 3.38
CA GLU A 138 -3.27 7.14 3.62
C GLU A 138 -3.36 6.18 4.83
N LEU A 139 -2.90 6.66 5.98
CA LEU A 139 -2.82 5.92 7.24
C LEU A 139 -3.98 6.28 8.18
N ARG A 140 -4.41 5.29 8.95
CA ARG A 140 -5.39 5.45 10.03
C ARG A 140 -4.66 5.76 11.34
N TYR A 141 -5.41 6.23 12.33
CA TYR A 141 -4.88 6.44 13.68
C TYR A 141 -4.23 5.15 14.22
N GLY A 142 -3.02 5.27 14.77
CA GLY A 142 -2.27 4.15 15.33
C GLY A 142 -1.46 3.34 14.32
N GLU A 143 -1.54 3.62 13.01
CA GLU A 143 -0.78 2.88 11.99
C GLU A 143 0.66 3.38 11.78
N GLY A 144 1.13 4.26 12.65
CA GLY A 144 2.48 4.86 12.61
C GLY A 144 2.59 6.00 11.59
N LYS A 145 3.82 6.27 11.15
CA LYS A 145 4.15 7.38 10.24
C LYS A 145 4.14 6.93 8.76
N PRO A 146 3.95 7.84 7.80
CA PRO A 146 4.25 7.57 6.40
C PRO A 146 5.74 7.28 6.21
N MET A 147 6.05 6.56 5.13
CA MET A 147 7.39 6.16 4.72
C MET A 147 7.74 6.85 3.40
N PRO A 148 9.04 7.10 3.13
CA PRO A 148 10.20 6.74 3.95
C PRO A 148 10.39 7.68 5.15
N LEU A 149 11.21 7.24 6.11
CA LEU A 149 11.66 8.06 7.25
C LEU A 149 13.13 8.42 7.07
N ASP A 150 13.49 9.60 7.55
CA ASP A 150 14.88 9.99 7.71
C ASP A 150 15.53 9.14 8.82
N PRO A 151 16.67 8.46 8.55
CA PRO A 151 17.25 7.52 9.49
C PRO A 151 17.86 8.18 10.74
N GLN A 152 18.17 9.48 10.70
CA GLN A 152 18.74 10.20 11.83
C GLN A 152 17.65 10.72 12.78
N THR A 153 16.53 11.17 12.23
CA THR A 153 15.46 11.82 12.99
C THR A 153 14.26 10.91 13.25
N GLY A 154 14.10 9.84 12.48
CA GLY A 154 12.91 8.96 12.51
C GLY A 154 11.62 9.68 12.12
N ALA A 155 11.71 10.84 11.45
CA ALA A 155 10.60 11.61 10.95
C ALA A 155 10.49 11.47 9.42
N PRO A 156 9.28 11.62 8.83
CA PRO A 156 9.15 11.69 7.39
C PRO A 156 9.95 12.89 6.88
N PRO A 157 10.73 12.74 5.80
CA PRO A 157 11.44 13.86 5.23
C PRO A 157 10.46 14.93 4.73
N ALA A 158 10.89 16.19 4.71
CA ALA A 158 10.07 17.31 4.23
C ALA A 158 9.61 17.13 2.78
N ARG A 159 10.35 16.36 1.99
CA ARG A 159 9.99 15.91 0.64
C ARG A 159 10.14 14.40 0.56
N ASN A 160 9.12 13.71 0.04
CA ASN A 160 9.22 12.29 -0.25
C ASN A 160 10.29 12.10 -1.35
N PRO A 161 11.36 11.31 -1.10
CA PRO A 161 12.40 11.06 -2.09
C PRO A 161 11.93 10.14 -3.23
N LEU A 162 10.81 9.43 -3.07
CA LEU A 162 10.22 8.65 -4.16
C LEU A 162 9.48 9.57 -5.13
N ASP A 163 9.73 9.37 -6.43
CA ASP A 163 8.97 10.00 -7.48
C ASP A 163 7.49 9.58 -7.38
N PRO A 164 6.51 10.51 -7.32
CA PRO A 164 5.10 10.16 -7.38
C PRO A 164 4.74 9.26 -8.58
N ALA A 165 5.44 9.42 -9.71
CA ALA A 165 5.27 8.58 -10.89
C ALA A 165 5.69 7.12 -10.65
N PHE A 166 6.59 6.84 -9.69
CA PHE A 166 6.89 5.46 -9.30
C PHE A 166 5.67 4.79 -8.66
N VAL A 167 4.98 5.47 -7.75
CA VAL A 167 3.82 4.89 -7.07
C VAL A 167 2.70 4.58 -8.08
N ASP A 168 2.36 5.55 -8.91
CA ASP A 168 1.21 5.43 -9.82
C ASP A 168 1.53 4.70 -11.13
N GLY A 169 2.76 4.82 -11.64
CA GLY A 169 3.20 4.24 -12.91
C GLY A 169 3.88 2.87 -12.78
N VAL A 170 4.40 2.52 -11.60
CA VAL A 170 5.15 1.26 -11.39
C VAL A 170 4.48 0.40 -10.34
N LEU A 171 4.35 0.90 -9.11
CA LEU A 171 3.92 0.08 -7.98
C LEU A 171 2.44 -0.32 -8.05
N ARG A 172 1.52 0.62 -8.30
CA ARG A 172 0.08 0.30 -8.44
C ARG A 172 -0.19 -0.67 -9.60
N PRO A 173 0.36 -0.48 -10.83
CA PRO A 173 0.15 -1.43 -11.92
C PRO A 173 0.78 -2.81 -11.65
N TRP A 174 1.94 -2.88 -10.98
CA TRP A 174 2.53 -4.15 -10.57
C TRP A 174 1.61 -4.91 -9.59
N ILE A 175 1.06 -4.22 -8.58
CA ILE A 175 0.11 -4.81 -7.64
C ILE A 175 -1.15 -5.29 -8.37
N ALA A 176 -1.71 -4.46 -9.25
CA ALA A 176 -2.92 -4.79 -10.01
C ALA A 176 -2.74 -6.05 -10.88
N ARG A 177 -1.52 -6.34 -11.34
CA ARG A 177 -1.16 -7.56 -12.07
C ARG A 177 -0.94 -8.79 -11.18
N GLY A 178 -1.21 -8.71 -9.88
CA GLY A 178 -0.99 -9.80 -8.94
C GLY A 178 0.41 -9.82 -8.31
N ALA A 179 1.14 -8.70 -8.38
CA ALA A 179 2.46 -8.55 -7.75
C ALA A 179 3.46 -9.69 -8.10
N PRO A 180 3.68 -10.01 -9.39
CA PRO A 180 4.59 -11.09 -9.79
C PRO A 180 6.04 -10.86 -9.33
N GLU A 181 6.81 -11.93 -9.15
CA GLU A 181 8.25 -11.90 -8.81
C GLU A 181 9.13 -11.92 -10.08
N ASP A 182 8.75 -11.14 -11.10
CA ASP A 182 9.44 -11.07 -12.39
C ASP A 182 10.59 -10.07 -12.40
#